data_AF-A0A066V1A9-F1
#
_entry.id   AF-A0A066V1A9-F1
#
_cell.length_a   1.000
_cell.length_b   1.000
_cell.length_c   1.000
_cell.angle_alpha   90.00
_cell.angle_beta   90.00
_cell.angle_gamma   90.00
#
_symmetry.space_group_name_H-M   'P 1'
#
loop_
_entity.id
_entity.type
_entity.pdbx_description
1 polymer ?
#
loop_
_entity_poly.entity_id
_entity_poly.type
_entity_poly.pdbx_seq_one_letter_code
_entity_poly.pdbx_strand_id
1 'polypeptide(L)'
;MSQTVLSFGSSSLQAADLDTLEDREWLNDNIIAFFFELMEAQLGEKRKDEAALWPPSIVELLCSLSDGEERDHEGLFPPLRSCAFLPINDRYSSSTHDSIGTHWSLLVVTDGHAPDIAKARHYDSLYGHNDRAARRVWYKYHRLIGGSTDKGNCALDRFEEAKELASQVNANDCGLYPLVFADLLLLSCSPQPQGAKTIAAKVLPKDVEAYRKRFRDWTHKWLEYCIKKQESWKSWSDVKAHVGDVPRLNL
;
A
#
# COMPACT_ATOMS: atom_id res chain seq x y z
N MET A 1 -7.30 19.03 -20.79
CA MET A 1 -6.93 17.63 -20.54
C MET A 1 -5.68 17.68 -19.69
N SER A 2 -5.67 17.05 -18.52
CA SER A 2 -4.44 16.94 -17.73
C SER A 2 -3.47 16.00 -18.46
N GLN A 3 -2.22 16.42 -18.57
CA GLN A 3 -1.19 15.68 -19.28
C GLN A 3 -0.48 14.74 -18.30
N THR A 4 -0.27 13.50 -18.71
CA THR A 4 0.62 12.56 -18.00
C THR A 4 2.04 13.12 -17.99
N VAL A 5 2.64 13.21 -16.80
CA VAL A 5 3.98 13.73 -16.60
C VAL A 5 5.00 12.65 -16.24
N LEU A 6 4.55 11.56 -15.61
CA LEU A 6 5.35 10.36 -15.36
C LEU A 6 4.54 9.10 -15.69
N SER A 7 5.21 8.07 -16.17
CA SER A 7 4.63 6.75 -16.38
C SER A 7 5.64 5.69 -16.00
N PHE A 8 5.16 4.60 -15.39
CA PHE A 8 5.97 3.43 -15.07
C PHE A 8 5.08 2.19 -15.10
N GLY A 9 5.47 1.17 -15.87
CA GLY A 9 4.64 0.00 -16.09
C GLY A 9 3.26 0.35 -16.64
N SER A 10 2.23 0.08 -15.85
CA SER A 10 0.80 0.34 -16.11
C SER A 10 0.28 1.60 -15.41
N SER A 11 1.03 2.17 -14.46
CA SER A 11 0.67 3.38 -13.74
C SER A 11 1.17 4.66 -14.43
N SER A 12 0.41 5.73 -14.25
CA SER A 12 0.76 7.05 -14.78
C SER A 12 0.35 8.15 -13.81
N LEU A 13 1.17 9.17 -13.70
CA LEU A 13 0.93 10.34 -12.86
C LEU A 13 0.77 11.59 -13.73
N GLN A 14 -0.16 12.43 -13.34
CA GLN A 14 -0.37 13.79 -13.81
C GLN A 14 0.36 14.77 -12.88
N ALA A 15 0.51 16.02 -13.31
CA ALA A 15 1.12 17.05 -12.47
C ALA A 15 0.41 17.19 -11.11
N ALA A 16 -0.92 17.16 -11.11
CA ALA A 16 -1.73 17.24 -9.89
C ALA A 16 -1.50 16.07 -8.91
N ASP A 17 -1.10 14.90 -9.41
CA ASP A 17 -0.74 13.79 -8.51
C ASP A 17 0.59 14.08 -7.79
N LEU A 18 1.56 14.69 -8.51
CA LEU A 18 2.85 15.08 -7.93
C LEU A 18 2.70 16.22 -6.91
N ASP A 19 1.76 17.14 -7.14
CA ASP A 19 1.45 18.20 -6.19
C ASP A 19 1.05 17.63 -4.80
N THR A 20 0.49 16.40 -4.73
CA THR A 20 0.16 15.75 -3.45
C THR A 20 1.37 15.34 -2.60
N LEU A 21 2.57 15.30 -3.22
CA LEU A 21 3.83 15.05 -2.52
C LEU A 21 4.37 16.31 -1.83
N GLU A 22 3.81 17.49 -2.10
CA GLU A 22 4.24 18.72 -1.47
C GLU A 22 3.99 18.74 0.04
N ASP A 23 4.65 19.69 0.70
CA ASP A 23 4.50 19.86 2.14
C ASP A 23 3.03 20.13 2.48
N ARG A 24 2.51 19.45 3.51
CA ARG A 24 1.14 19.61 4.02
C ARG A 24 0.02 19.09 3.09
N GLU A 25 0.36 18.46 1.98
CA GLU A 25 -0.62 17.84 1.08
C GLU A 25 -0.87 16.36 1.41
N TRP A 26 -2.06 15.89 1.02
CA TRP A 26 -2.49 14.49 1.22
C TRP A 26 -2.22 13.68 -0.04
N LEU A 27 -1.44 12.61 0.10
CA LEU A 27 -1.18 11.68 -0.99
C LEU A 27 -2.50 11.09 -1.49
N ASN A 28 -2.63 11.03 -2.82
CA ASN A 28 -3.75 10.38 -3.47
C ASN A 28 -3.44 8.90 -3.79
N ASP A 29 -4.46 8.24 -4.31
CA ASP A 29 -4.42 6.85 -4.74
C ASP A 29 -3.43 6.59 -5.88
N ASN A 30 -3.31 7.51 -6.85
CA ASN A 30 -2.38 7.40 -7.97
C ASN A 30 -0.93 7.32 -7.51
N ILE A 31 -0.52 8.14 -6.54
CA ILE A 31 0.82 8.06 -5.93
C ILE A 31 1.01 6.67 -5.30
N ILE A 32 0.07 6.20 -4.47
CA ILE A 32 0.22 4.90 -3.81
C ILE A 32 0.35 3.76 -4.83
N ALA A 33 -0.52 3.74 -5.85
CA ALA A 33 -0.49 2.74 -6.92
C ALA A 33 0.84 2.75 -7.69
N PHE A 34 1.27 3.92 -8.12
CA PHE A 34 2.50 4.08 -8.90
C PHE A 34 3.73 3.57 -8.16
N PHE A 35 3.84 3.90 -6.86
CA PHE A 35 4.99 3.49 -6.07
C PHE A 35 4.93 2.04 -5.62
N PHE A 36 3.74 1.45 -5.46
CA PHE A 36 3.59 0.02 -5.27
C PHE A 36 4.09 -0.76 -6.49
N GLU A 37 3.73 -0.34 -7.70
CA GLU A 37 4.24 -0.95 -8.94
C GLU A 37 5.76 -0.79 -9.07
N LEU A 38 6.30 0.36 -8.68
CA LEU A 38 7.75 0.60 -8.65
C LEU A 38 8.48 -0.31 -7.63
N MET A 39 7.87 -0.60 -6.47
CA MET A 39 8.42 -1.52 -5.49
C MET A 39 8.41 -2.96 -6.01
N GLU A 40 7.34 -3.40 -6.67
CA GLU A 40 7.26 -4.73 -7.28
C GLU A 40 8.34 -4.94 -8.36
N ALA A 41 8.60 -3.91 -9.16
CA ALA A 41 9.65 -3.94 -10.19
C ALA A 41 11.08 -4.07 -9.62
N GLN A 42 11.28 -3.74 -8.34
CA GLN A 42 12.56 -3.89 -7.64
C GLN A 42 12.77 -5.30 -7.07
N LEU A 43 11.73 -6.15 -7.05
CA LEU A 43 11.81 -7.49 -6.51
C LEU A 43 12.51 -8.45 -7.47
N GLY A 44 13.28 -9.39 -6.92
CA GLY A 44 13.71 -10.57 -7.66
C GLY A 44 12.53 -11.52 -7.92
N GLU A 45 12.64 -12.36 -8.96
CA GLU A 45 11.55 -13.24 -9.43
C GLU A 45 10.88 -14.05 -8.30
N LYS A 46 11.68 -14.67 -7.42
CA LYS A 46 11.16 -15.41 -6.27
C LYS A 46 10.24 -14.56 -5.38
N ARG A 47 10.57 -13.29 -5.16
CA ARG A 47 9.80 -12.40 -4.28
C ARG A 47 8.54 -11.86 -4.96
N LYS A 48 8.57 -11.67 -6.28
CA LYS A 48 7.36 -11.37 -7.07
C LYS A 48 6.35 -12.51 -7.00
N ASP A 49 6.83 -13.73 -6.80
CA ASP A 49 5.95 -14.88 -6.62
C ASP A 49 5.39 -15.05 -5.21
N GLU A 50 6.00 -14.41 -4.22
CA GLU A 50 5.62 -14.51 -2.81
C GLU A 50 4.81 -13.31 -2.31
N ALA A 51 4.93 -12.15 -2.95
CA ALA A 51 4.30 -10.90 -2.52
C ALA A 51 3.52 -10.22 -3.63
N ALA A 52 2.40 -9.59 -3.27
CA ALA A 52 1.62 -8.72 -4.14
C ALA A 52 1.29 -7.41 -3.42
N LEU A 53 1.45 -6.29 -4.12
CA LEU A 53 1.08 -4.96 -3.64
C LEU A 53 -0.17 -4.52 -4.41
N TRP A 54 -1.30 -4.46 -3.72
CA TRP A 54 -2.57 -4.14 -4.36
C TRP A 54 -2.72 -2.61 -4.47
N PRO A 55 -3.02 -2.06 -5.66
CA PRO A 55 -3.31 -0.63 -5.77
C PRO A 55 -4.64 -0.30 -5.06
N PRO A 56 -4.84 0.94 -4.59
CA PRO A 56 -6.06 1.34 -3.89
C PRO A 56 -7.36 1.03 -4.64
N SER A 57 -7.35 1.15 -5.97
CA SER A 57 -8.51 0.83 -6.82
C SER A 57 -8.95 -0.64 -6.76
N ILE A 58 -8.00 -1.57 -6.58
CA ILE A 58 -8.29 -3.00 -6.44
C ILE A 58 -8.86 -3.31 -5.05
N VAL A 59 -8.36 -2.64 -4.01
CA VAL A 59 -8.93 -2.75 -2.65
C VAL A 59 -10.35 -2.19 -2.61
N GLU A 60 -10.59 -1.08 -3.29
CA GLU A 60 -11.93 -0.52 -3.44
C GLU A 60 -12.86 -1.46 -4.20
N LEU A 61 -12.40 -2.03 -5.33
CA LEU A 61 -13.15 -3.03 -6.09
C LEU A 61 -13.58 -4.20 -5.19
N LEU A 62 -12.65 -4.76 -4.40
CA LEU A 62 -12.94 -5.82 -3.44
C LEU A 62 -14.05 -5.43 -2.45
N CYS A 63 -14.02 -4.19 -1.95
CA CYS A 63 -15.01 -3.70 -1.00
C CYS A 63 -16.37 -3.37 -1.64
N SER A 64 -16.40 -3.17 -2.96
CA SER A 64 -17.62 -2.88 -3.72
C SER A 64 -18.44 -4.13 -4.06
N LEU A 65 -17.82 -5.32 -4.07
CA LEU A 65 -18.52 -6.58 -4.29
C LEU A 65 -19.56 -6.87 -3.19
N SER A 66 -20.67 -7.50 -3.54
CA SER A 66 -21.64 -7.95 -2.54
C SER A 66 -21.04 -9.07 -1.69
N ASP A 67 -21.45 -9.13 -0.43
CA ASP A 67 -21.09 -10.25 0.46
C ASP A 67 -21.61 -11.56 -0.15
N GLY A 68 -20.73 -12.41 -0.65
CA GLY A 68 -21.17 -13.55 -1.46
C GLY A 68 -20.20 -13.83 -2.58
N GLU A 69 -19.87 -12.76 -3.27
CA GLU A 69 -19.43 -12.78 -4.66
C GLU A 69 -17.91 -12.69 -4.80
N GLU A 70 -17.18 -12.56 -3.67
CA GLU A 70 -15.75 -12.28 -3.69
C GLU A 70 -14.98 -13.35 -4.47
N ARG A 71 -15.30 -14.63 -4.22
CA ARG A 71 -14.62 -15.75 -4.88
C ARG A 71 -15.05 -15.96 -6.33
N ASP A 72 -16.31 -15.67 -6.65
CA ASP A 72 -16.81 -15.77 -8.02
C ASP A 72 -16.10 -14.77 -8.96
N HIS A 73 -15.54 -13.69 -8.39
CA HIS A 73 -14.82 -12.65 -9.10
C HIS A 73 -13.30 -12.71 -8.91
N GLU A 74 -12.74 -13.86 -8.49
CA GLU A 74 -11.31 -13.97 -8.18
C GLU A 74 -10.38 -13.53 -9.33
N GLY A 75 -10.81 -13.75 -10.58
CA GLY A 75 -10.07 -13.35 -11.78
C GLY A 75 -9.94 -11.85 -12.02
N LEU A 76 -10.65 -11.01 -11.24
CA LEU A 76 -10.50 -9.54 -11.29
C LEU A 76 -9.36 -9.03 -10.41
N PHE A 77 -8.84 -9.86 -9.51
CA PHE A 77 -7.84 -9.46 -8.52
C PHE A 77 -6.43 -9.88 -8.95
N PRO A 78 -5.39 -9.18 -8.47
CA PRO A 78 -4.02 -9.64 -8.59
C PRO A 78 -3.87 -11.06 -8.03
N PRO A 79 -2.89 -11.85 -8.50
CA PRO A 79 -2.66 -13.20 -8.00
C PRO A 79 -2.57 -13.24 -6.48
N LEU A 80 -3.27 -14.18 -5.86
CA LEU A 80 -3.22 -14.39 -4.42
C LEU A 80 -1.84 -14.93 -4.04
N ARG A 81 -1.06 -14.12 -3.32
CA ARG A 81 0.30 -14.48 -2.89
C ARG A 81 0.36 -14.74 -1.38
N SER A 82 1.48 -15.29 -0.93
CA SER A 82 1.74 -15.53 0.50
C SER A 82 1.75 -14.24 1.32
N CYS A 83 2.15 -13.12 0.73
CA CYS A 83 2.12 -11.81 1.37
C CYS A 83 1.33 -10.81 0.50
N ALA A 84 0.28 -10.20 1.01
CA ALA A 84 -0.46 -9.15 0.31
C ALA A 84 -0.38 -7.84 1.09
N PHE A 85 -0.09 -6.75 0.41
CA PHE A 85 -0.06 -5.39 0.94
C PHE A 85 -1.24 -4.62 0.38
N LEU A 86 -2.19 -4.26 1.23
CA LEU A 86 -3.44 -3.60 0.83
C LEU A 86 -3.50 -2.23 1.49
N PRO A 87 -3.42 -1.12 0.74
CA PRO A 87 -3.63 0.20 1.28
C PRO A 87 -5.09 0.32 1.71
N ILE A 88 -5.31 0.85 2.90
CA ILE A 88 -6.63 1.00 3.49
C ILE A 88 -6.98 2.47 3.54
N ASN A 89 -8.18 2.79 3.09
CA ASN A 89 -8.79 4.10 3.20
C ASN A 89 -10.05 3.99 4.06
N ASP A 90 -10.34 4.98 4.91
CA ASP A 90 -11.59 5.02 5.71
C ASP A 90 -12.86 4.95 4.85
N ARG A 91 -12.78 5.39 3.59
CA ARG A 91 -13.84 5.23 2.58
C ARG A 91 -14.33 3.78 2.45
N TYR A 92 -13.46 2.80 2.65
CA TYR A 92 -13.80 1.38 2.51
C TYR A 92 -14.67 0.85 3.66
N SER A 93 -14.92 1.64 4.70
CA SER A 93 -15.74 1.27 5.87
C SER A 93 -17.21 0.99 5.54
N SER A 94 -17.69 1.42 4.37
CA SER A 94 -19.06 1.25 3.88
C SER A 94 -19.08 0.94 2.38
N SER A 95 -20.18 0.36 1.90
CA SER A 95 -20.45 0.19 0.47
C SER A 95 -21.07 1.44 -0.18
N THR A 96 -21.34 2.49 0.60
CA THR A 96 -21.92 3.73 0.06
C THR A 96 -20.82 4.61 -0.52
N HIS A 97 -20.96 5.02 -1.78
CA HIS A 97 -19.96 5.82 -2.49
C HIS A 97 -19.92 7.30 -2.03
N ASP A 98 -20.72 7.67 -1.03
CA ASP A 98 -20.95 9.05 -0.60
C ASP A 98 -19.86 9.62 0.32
N SER A 99 -18.96 8.78 0.84
CA SER A 99 -17.86 9.25 1.69
C SER A 99 -16.63 9.62 0.89
N ILE A 100 -16.06 10.78 1.23
CA ILE A 100 -14.72 11.18 0.81
C ILE A 100 -13.72 10.46 1.74
N GLY A 101 -12.68 9.87 1.16
CA GLY A 101 -11.59 9.26 1.92
C GLY A 101 -10.71 10.32 2.56
N THR A 102 -10.41 10.17 3.86
CA THR A 102 -9.64 11.17 4.62
C THR A 102 -8.37 10.64 5.27
N HIS A 103 -8.20 9.33 5.33
CA HIS A 103 -7.05 8.74 6.03
C HIS A 103 -6.59 7.44 5.38
N TRP A 104 -5.27 7.30 5.25
CA TRP A 104 -4.61 6.11 4.72
C TRP A 104 -3.92 5.32 5.83
N SER A 105 -3.99 3.99 5.73
CA SER A 105 -3.25 3.03 6.53
C SER A 105 -2.93 1.79 5.69
N LEU A 106 -2.29 0.77 6.26
CA LEU A 106 -1.88 -0.42 5.51
C LEU A 106 -2.33 -1.70 6.21
N LEU A 107 -2.94 -2.61 5.47
CA LEU A 107 -3.19 -3.98 5.89
C LEU A 107 -2.19 -4.91 5.20
N VAL A 108 -1.50 -5.72 5.99
CA VAL A 108 -0.60 -6.77 5.49
C VAL A 108 -1.19 -8.12 5.82
N VAL A 109 -1.44 -8.94 4.79
CA VAL A 109 -1.93 -10.31 4.94
C VAL A 109 -0.76 -11.27 4.73
N THR A 110 -0.48 -12.12 5.71
CA THR A 110 0.48 -13.22 5.61
C THR A 110 -0.24 -14.55 5.43
N ASP A 111 0.41 -15.48 4.76
CA ASP A 111 -0.18 -16.74 4.30
C ASP A 111 -1.46 -16.49 3.47
N GLY A 112 -1.46 -15.38 2.70
CA GLY A 112 -2.62 -14.81 2.04
C GLY A 112 -3.20 -15.62 0.86
N HIS A 113 -2.74 -16.85 0.65
CA HIS A 113 -3.32 -17.81 -0.29
C HIS A 113 -3.98 -19.00 0.44
N ALA A 114 -3.88 -19.08 1.77
CA ALA A 114 -4.30 -20.22 2.58
C ALA A 114 -5.31 -19.77 3.66
N PRO A 115 -6.63 -19.92 3.45
CA PRO A 115 -7.66 -19.30 4.29
C PRO A 115 -7.62 -19.69 5.77
N ASP A 116 -7.19 -20.91 6.09
CA ASP A 116 -7.19 -21.42 7.47
C ASP A 116 -6.06 -20.87 8.34
N ILE A 117 -4.98 -20.43 7.71
CA ILE A 117 -3.78 -19.93 8.40
C ILE A 117 -3.48 -18.45 8.11
N ALA A 118 -4.16 -17.86 7.12
CA ALA A 118 -4.00 -16.46 6.75
C ALA A 118 -4.23 -15.53 7.95
N LYS A 119 -3.31 -14.58 8.14
CA LYS A 119 -3.36 -13.57 9.21
C LYS A 119 -3.29 -12.19 8.61
N ALA A 120 -3.98 -11.25 9.23
CA ALA A 120 -3.97 -9.86 8.83
C ALA A 120 -3.40 -8.99 9.95
N ARG A 121 -2.52 -8.07 9.58
CA ARG A 121 -1.95 -7.09 10.49
C ARG A 121 -2.11 -5.69 9.93
N HIS A 122 -2.73 -4.81 10.69
CA HIS A 122 -3.08 -3.45 10.27
C HIS A 122 -2.14 -2.43 10.91
N TYR A 123 -1.59 -1.52 10.10
CA TYR A 123 -0.66 -0.47 10.49
C TYR A 123 -1.32 0.88 10.25
N ASP A 124 -1.79 1.50 11.33
CA ASP A 124 -2.47 2.78 11.30
C ASP A 124 -1.68 3.84 12.08
N SER A 125 -1.20 4.87 11.38
CA SER A 125 -0.50 5.99 11.99
C SER A 125 -1.43 6.91 12.80
N LEU A 126 -2.76 6.75 12.65
CA LEU A 126 -3.78 7.34 13.51
C LEU A 126 -4.60 6.21 14.14
N TYR A 127 -3.96 5.51 15.09
CA TYR A 127 -4.46 4.29 15.71
C TYR A 127 -6.00 4.22 15.86
N GLY A 128 -6.60 3.22 15.20
CA GLY A 128 -8.02 2.92 15.27
C GLY A 128 -8.92 3.71 14.31
N HIS A 129 -8.41 4.72 13.60
CA HIS A 129 -9.20 5.50 12.64
C HIS A 129 -9.71 4.62 11.49
N ASN A 130 -8.85 3.76 10.94
CA ASN A 130 -9.19 2.84 9.86
C ASN A 130 -9.60 1.43 10.33
N ASP A 131 -9.80 1.16 11.63
CA ASP A 131 -10.10 -0.21 12.14
C ASP A 131 -11.31 -0.84 11.42
N ARG A 132 -12.40 -0.09 11.27
CA ARG A 132 -13.61 -0.57 10.56
C ARG A 132 -13.32 -0.90 9.10
N ALA A 133 -12.60 -0.03 8.40
CA ALA A 133 -12.24 -0.23 7.00
C ALA A 133 -11.30 -1.43 6.84
N ALA A 134 -10.27 -1.54 7.67
CA ALA A 134 -9.30 -2.63 7.67
C ALA A 134 -9.95 -3.99 7.97
N ARG A 135 -10.86 -4.06 8.95
CA ARG A 135 -11.62 -5.29 9.25
C ARG A 135 -12.53 -5.70 8.10
N ARG A 136 -13.17 -4.74 7.42
CA ARG A 136 -14.01 -5.02 6.25
C ARG A 136 -13.16 -5.53 5.08
N VAL A 137 -12.05 -4.88 4.78
CA VAL A 137 -11.11 -5.35 3.74
C VAL A 137 -10.60 -6.75 4.08
N TRP A 138 -10.22 -7.01 5.33
CA TRP A 138 -9.79 -8.33 5.76
C TRP A 138 -10.89 -9.39 5.60
N TYR A 139 -12.12 -9.10 6.01
CA TYR A 139 -13.25 -10.00 5.81
C TYR A 139 -13.46 -10.33 4.33
N LYS A 140 -13.47 -9.31 3.46
CA LYS A 140 -13.61 -9.49 2.01
C LYS A 140 -12.47 -10.31 1.41
N TYR A 141 -11.22 -10.00 1.80
CA TYR A 141 -10.04 -10.73 1.35
C TYR A 141 -10.08 -12.20 1.82
N HIS A 142 -10.46 -12.45 3.06
CA HIS A 142 -10.57 -13.81 3.60
C HIS A 142 -11.58 -14.65 2.84
N ARG A 143 -12.70 -14.06 2.41
CA ARG A 143 -13.69 -14.70 1.55
C ARG A 143 -13.18 -14.95 0.13
N LEU A 144 -12.48 -13.98 -0.44
CA LEU A 144 -11.83 -14.12 -1.76
C LEU A 144 -10.90 -15.34 -1.80
N ILE A 145 -10.12 -15.56 -0.74
CA ILE A 145 -9.20 -16.72 -0.63
C ILE A 145 -9.92 -18.03 -0.22
N GLY A 146 -11.24 -18.04 -0.18
CA GLY A 146 -12.06 -19.22 0.10
C GLY A 146 -12.31 -19.53 1.56
N GLY A 147 -12.07 -18.57 2.45
CA GLY A 147 -12.29 -18.74 3.88
C GLY A 147 -13.77 -18.71 4.27
N SER A 148 -14.16 -19.61 5.18
CA SER A 148 -15.48 -19.56 5.83
C SER A 148 -15.49 -18.53 6.96
N THR A 149 -16.65 -17.90 7.16
CA THR A 149 -16.92 -16.95 8.25
C THR A 149 -17.90 -17.53 9.28
N ASP A 150 -18.15 -18.85 9.22
CA ASP A 150 -19.02 -19.55 10.15
C ASP A 150 -18.43 -19.61 11.56
N LYS A 151 -19.33 -19.69 12.55
CA LYS A 151 -19.01 -19.69 13.99
C LYS A 151 -18.03 -20.82 14.34
N GLY A 152 -16.75 -20.48 14.55
CA GLY A 152 -15.69 -21.41 14.97
C GLY A 152 -14.35 -21.22 14.24
N ASN A 153 -14.34 -20.54 13.09
CA ASN A 153 -13.14 -20.19 12.33
C ASN A 153 -13.22 -18.71 11.89
N CYS A 154 -13.47 -17.80 12.85
CA CYS A 154 -13.68 -16.40 12.54
C CYS A 154 -12.41 -15.77 12.00
N ALA A 155 -12.43 -15.33 10.74
CA ALA A 155 -11.37 -14.51 10.13
C ALA A 155 -10.90 -13.39 11.09
N LEU A 156 -11.85 -12.78 11.81
CA LEU A 156 -11.61 -11.70 12.76
C LEU A 156 -10.65 -12.06 13.91
N ASP A 157 -10.54 -13.33 14.28
CA ASP A 157 -9.61 -13.79 15.33
C ASP A 157 -8.14 -13.77 14.85
N ARG A 158 -7.93 -13.69 13.54
CA ARG A 158 -6.61 -13.60 12.90
C ARG A 158 -6.27 -12.19 12.41
N PHE A 159 -6.96 -11.17 12.93
CA PHE A 159 -6.67 -9.76 12.70
C PHE A 159 -5.94 -9.15 13.91
N GLU A 160 -4.82 -8.48 13.67
CA GLU A 160 -4.04 -7.78 14.70
C GLU A 160 -3.78 -6.32 14.33
N GLU A 161 -4.04 -5.40 15.25
CA GLU A 161 -3.67 -3.99 15.11
C GLU A 161 -2.22 -3.77 15.58
N ALA A 162 -1.44 -3.00 14.82
CA ALA A 162 -0.07 -2.66 15.15
C ALA A 162 0.02 -1.56 16.22
N LYS A 163 -0.06 -1.95 17.50
CA LYS A 163 -0.05 -1.06 18.68
C LYS A 163 1.30 -0.41 19.01
N GLU A 164 2.36 -0.90 18.39
CA GLU A 164 3.74 -0.46 18.60
C GLU A 164 4.18 0.61 17.59
N LEU A 165 3.38 0.86 16.56
CA LEU A 165 3.55 2.01 15.67
C LEU A 165 3.27 3.31 16.43
N ALA A 166 4.24 4.22 16.42
CA ALA A 166 4.05 5.58 16.91
C ALA A 166 3.05 6.36 16.04
N SER A 167 2.11 7.06 16.68
CA SER A 167 1.14 7.88 15.97
C SER A 167 1.81 9.03 15.21
N GLN A 168 1.32 9.35 14.02
CA GLN A 168 1.75 10.53 13.27
C GLN A 168 1.55 11.81 14.09
N VAL A 169 2.42 12.79 13.87
CA VAL A 169 2.41 14.08 14.60
C VAL A 169 1.91 15.25 13.76
N ASN A 170 1.44 14.98 12.55
CA ASN A 170 0.83 15.95 11.63
C ASN A 170 -0.45 15.36 11.02
N ALA A 171 -1.13 16.12 10.16
CA ALA A 171 -2.44 15.76 9.61
C ALA A 171 -2.39 15.29 8.15
N ASN A 172 -1.21 15.06 7.57
CA ASN A 172 -1.05 14.93 6.12
C ASN A 172 -0.12 13.79 5.68
N ASP A 173 0.65 13.18 6.59
CA ASP A 173 1.61 12.12 6.25
C ASP A 173 1.03 10.70 6.27
N CYS A 174 -0.25 10.51 6.59
CA CYS A 174 -0.88 9.19 6.65
C CYS A 174 -0.66 8.36 5.37
N GLY A 175 -0.72 8.99 4.19
CA GLY A 175 -0.47 8.31 2.90
C GLY A 175 0.97 7.84 2.68
N LEU A 176 1.95 8.32 3.45
CA LEU A 176 3.34 7.85 3.37
C LEU A 176 3.56 6.56 4.16
N TYR A 177 2.79 6.32 5.21
CA TYR A 177 2.95 5.13 6.05
C TYR A 177 2.71 3.82 5.26
N PRO A 178 1.70 3.69 4.37
CA PRO A 178 1.58 2.54 3.48
C PRO A 178 2.82 2.28 2.63
N LEU A 179 3.41 3.33 2.06
CA LEU A 179 4.63 3.22 1.24
C LEU A 179 5.83 2.79 2.09
N VAL A 180 6.04 3.45 3.23
CA VAL A 180 7.14 3.17 4.16
C VAL A 180 7.06 1.72 4.67
N PHE A 181 5.88 1.29 5.11
CA PHE A 181 5.72 -0.06 5.65
C PHE A 181 5.79 -1.14 4.57
N ALA A 182 5.22 -0.90 3.38
CA ALA A 182 5.37 -1.81 2.26
C ALA A 182 6.86 -2.00 1.93
N ASP A 183 7.63 -0.92 1.75
CA ASP A 183 9.07 -0.97 1.46
C ASP A 183 9.85 -1.73 2.54
N LEU A 184 9.67 -1.35 3.82
CA LEU A 184 10.40 -1.95 4.93
C LEU A 184 10.10 -3.44 5.12
N LEU A 185 8.82 -3.84 5.09
CA LEU A 185 8.43 -5.23 5.32
C LEU A 185 8.75 -6.12 4.12
N LEU A 186 8.56 -5.60 2.91
CA LEU A 186 8.84 -6.30 1.67
C LEU A 186 10.35 -6.52 1.52
N LEU A 187 11.17 -5.49 1.69
CA LEU A 187 12.61 -5.60 1.39
C LEU A 187 13.45 -6.14 2.55
N SER A 188 12.94 -6.09 3.78
CA SER A 188 13.61 -6.71 4.94
C SER A 188 13.34 -8.22 5.08
N CYS A 189 12.65 -8.86 4.12
CA CYS A 189 12.29 -10.28 4.14
C CYS A 189 11.63 -10.75 5.45
N SER A 190 10.94 -9.83 6.14
CA SER A 190 10.45 -10.04 7.52
C SER A 190 8.94 -9.81 7.65
N PRO A 191 8.08 -10.37 6.78
CA PRO A 191 6.64 -10.28 7.00
C PRO A 191 6.20 -11.09 8.23
N GLN A 192 7.08 -11.94 8.80
CA GLN A 192 6.75 -12.71 10.00
C GLN A 192 6.52 -11.79 11.22
N PRO A 193 5.60 -12.16 12.13
CA PRO A 193 5.07 -11.25 13.16
C PRO A 193 6.12 -10.54 14.02
N GLN A 194 7.22 -11.21 14.40
CA GLN A 194 8.22 -10.62 15.28
C GLN A 194 9.08 -9.55 14.58
N GLY A 195 9.45 -9.79 13.32
CA GLY A 195 10.20 -8.82 12.51
C GLY A 195 9.35 -7.60 12.19
N ALA A 196 8.10 -7.83 11.79
CA ALA A 196 7.10 -6.79 11.57
C ALA A 196 6.89 -5.87 12.78
N LYS A 197 6.72 -6.44 13.98
CA LYS A 197 6.62 -5.68 15.24
C LYS A 197 7.86 -4.83 15.51
N THR A 198 9.05 -5.40 15.28
CA THR A 198 10.32 -4.71 15.49
C THR A 198 10.48 -3.53 14.54
N ILE A 199 10.09 -3.71 13.27
CA ILE A 199 10.09 -2.63 12.27
C ILE A 199 9.11 -1.53 12.68
N ALA A 200 7.86 -1.87 13.02
CA ALA A 200 6.86 -0.90 13.44
C ALA A 200 7.28 -0.07 14.66
N ALA A 201 7.90 -0.70 15.66
CA ALA A 201 8.41 -0.01 16.85
C ALA A 201 9.56 0.98 16.56
N LYS A 202 10.27 0.83 15.43
CA LYS A 202 11.40 1.69 15.04
C LYS A 202 11.01 2.85 14.12
N VAL A 203 9.86 2.78 13.44
CA VAL A 203 9.41 3.86 12.56
C VAL A 203 8.93 5.03 13.41
N LEU A 204 9.66 6.16 13.37
CA LEU A 204 9.28 7.36 14.10
C LEU A 204 8.66 8.41 13.16
N PRO A 205 7.68 9.22 13.62
CA PRO A 205 7.02 10.22 12.78
C PRO A 205 7.99 11.23 12.14
N LYS A 206 9.03 11.65 12.87
CA LYS A 206 10.08 12.54 12.35
C LYS A 206 10.84 11.95 11.15
N ASP A 207 10.97 10.63 11.09
CA ASP A 207 11.70 9.96 10.02
C ASP A 207 10.82 9.87 8.77
N VAL A 208 9.50 9.70 8.95
CA VAL A 208 8.49 9.76 7.88
C VAL A 208 8.36 11.17 7.31
N GLU A 209 8.37 12.20 8.17
CA GLU A 209 8.39 13.60 7.73
C GLU A 209 9.65 13.91 6.90
N ALA A 210 10.83 13.49 7.39
CA ALA A 210 12.08 13.63 6.64
C ALA A 210 12.08 12.80 5.33
N TYR A 211 11.38 11.66 5.32
CA TYR A 211 11.20 10.84 4.14
C TYR A 211 10.37 11.55 3.06
N ARG A 212 9.28 12.25 3.43
CA ARG A 212 8.46 13.04 2.48
C ARG A 212 9.33 13.93 1.61
N LYS A 213 10.20 14.72 2.25
CA LYS A 213 11.09 15.65 1.53
C LYS A 213 11.97 14.92 0.52
N ARG A 214 12.66 13.85 0.95
CA ARG A 214 13.52 13.06 0.05
C ARG A 214 12.72 12.44 -1.10
N PHE A 215 11.52 11.97 -0.80
CA PHE A 215 10.62 11.31 -1.75
C PHE A 215 10.09 12.26 -2.82
N ARG A 216 9.67 13.47 -2.41
CA ARG A 216 9.32 14.56 -3.33
C ARG A 216 10.51 14.94 -4.20
N ASP A 217 11.67 15.23 -3.59
CA ASP A 217 12.86 15.68 -4.31
C ASP A 217 13.31 14.64 -5.36
N TRP A 218 13.21 13.34 -5.03
CA TRP A 218 13.50 12.25 -5.96
C TRP A 218 12.50 12.19 -7.12
N THR A 219 11.20 12.35 -6.85
CA THR A 219 10.16 12.34 -7.89
C THR A 219 10.28 13.56 -8.82
N HIS A 220 10.63 14.73 -8.28
CA HIS A 220 10.93 15.92 -9.09
C HIS A 220 12.15 15.73 -9.97
N LYS A 221 13.21 15.10 -9.45
CA LYS A 221 14.38 14.75 -10.27
C LYS A 221 14.00 13.83 -11.44
N TRP A 222 13.10 12.87 -11.23
CA TRP A 222 12.56 12.05 -12.32
C TRP A 222 11.80 12.91 -13.34
N LEU A 223 10.87 13.74 -12.87
CA LEU A 223 10.09 14.63 -13.74
C LEU A 223 10.98 15.53 -14.60
N GLU A 224 11.96 16.21 -13.99
CA GLU A 224 12.93 17.07 -14.69
C GLU A 224 13.69 16.30 -15.77
N TYR A 225 14.06 15.05 -15.48
CA TYR A 225 14.71 14.19 -16.45
C TYR A 225 13.79 13.88 -17.65
N CYS A 226 12.56 13.43 -17.38
CA CYS A 226 11.58 13.11 -18.42
C CYS A 226 11.29 14.31 -19.33
N ILE A 227 11.15 15.51 -18.74
CA ILE A 227 10.98 16.77 -19.50
C ILE A 227 12.19 17.05 -20.37
N LYS A 228 13.41 16.95 -19.82
CA LYS A 228 14.65 17.28 -20.53
C LYS A 228 14.95 16.32 -21.68
N LYS A 229 14.60 15.04 -21.54
CA LYS A 229 14.93 14.00 -22.52
C LYS A 229 13.79 13.65 -23.46
N GLN A 230 12.56 14.09 -23.16
CA GLN A 230 11.35 13.66 -23.87
C GLN A 230 11.20 12.12 -23.88
N GLU A 231 11.62 11.47 -22.80
CA GLU A 231 11.60 10.02 -22.64
C GLU A 231 10.71 9.61 -21.47
N SER A 232 9.92 8.55 -21.66
CA SER A 232 9.18 7.85 -20.60
C SER A 232 9.79 6.46 -20.41
N TRP A 233 10.17 6.10 -19.19
CA TRP A 233 10.78 4.80 -18.92
C TRP A 233 9.77 3.75 -18.48
N LYS A 234 10.03 2.51 -18.87
CA LYS A 234 9.22 1.36 -18.48
C LYS A 234 9.99 0.32 -17.67
N SER A 235 11.29 0.50 -17.49
CA SER A 235 12.14 -0.43 -16.73
C SER A 235 12.69 0.23 -15.48
N TRP A 236 12.74 -0.51 -14.37
CA TRP A 236 13.37 -0.05 -13.14
C TRP A 236 14.88 0.24 -13.34
N SER A 237 15.56 -0.53 -14.18
CA SER A 237 16.97 -0.31 -14.51
C SER A 237 17.22 1.07 -15.10
N ASP A 238 16.34 1.56 -15.98
CA ASP A 238 16.47 2.88 -16.59
C ASP A 238 16.23 4.00 -15.56
N VAL A 239 15.19 3.85 -14.74
CA VAL A 239 14.89 4.80 -13.65
C VAL A 239 16.08 4.89 -12.71
N LYS A 240 16.61 3.75 -12.26
CA LYS A 240 17.76 3.69 -11.35
C LYS A 240 19.02 4.31 -11.96
N ALA A 241 19.30 4.07 -13.24
CA ALA A 241 20.50 4.58 -13.90
C ALA A 241 20.53 6.12 -13.98
N HIS A 242 19.37 6.77 -14.05
CA HIS A 242 19.28 8.21 -14.34
C HIS A 242 18.74 9.04 -13.16
N VAL A 243 17.78 8.51 -12.40
CA VAL A 243 17.20 9.16 -11.21
C VAL A 243 17.94 8.72 -9.95
N GLY A 244 18.36 7.46 -9.89
CA GLY A 244 18.93 6.82 -8.70
C GLY A 244 17.91 5.96 -7.95
N ASP A 245 18.34 5.34 -6.86
CA ASP A 245 17.47 4.52 -6.02
C ASP A 245 16.35 5.35 -5.38
N VAL A 246 15.15 4.76 -5.27
CA VAL A 246 14.04 5.37 -4.52
C VAL A 246 14.52 5.59 -3.08
N PRO A 247 14.26 6.77 -2.46
CA PRO A 247 14.60 7.01 -1.07
C PRO A 247 13.97 5.94 -0.19
N ARG A 248 14.68 5.51 0.85
CA ARG A 248 14.16 4.58 1.85
C ARG A 248 14.24 5.18 3.24
N LEU A 249 13.46 4.61 4.15
CA LEU A 249 13.60 4.89 5.57
C LEU A 249 14.76 4.05 6.12
N ASN A 250 15.72 4.69 6.77
CA ASN A 250 16.84 3.98 7.42
C ASN A 250 16.47 3.74 8.89
N LEU A 251 16.39 2.47 9.32
CA LEU A 251 16.03 2.03 10.68
C LEU A 251 17.22 1.46 11.48
#